data_AF-A0A9Q0J1H8-F1
#
_entry.id   AF-A0A9Q0J1H8-F1
#
_cell.length_a   1.000
_cell.length_b   1.000
_cell.length_c   1.000
_cell.angle_alpha   90.00
_cell.angle_beta   90.00
_cell.angle_gamma   90.00
#
_symmetry.space_group_name_H-M   'P 1'
#
loop_
_entity.id
_entity.type
_entity.pdbx_description
1 polymer ?
#
loop_
_entity_poly.entity_id
_entity_poly.type
_entity_poly.pdbx_seq_one_letter_code
_entity_poly.pdbx_strand_id
1 'polypeptide(L)'
;MNKNGDTPRQAFTKTHKQLRDDGEKWMKETASSCTVVGALIITIMFAAAFTVPGGNFQDSGLPIFGGKKAFITFIVSDAISLFSSSTSVLMFLGILTSRYAEDDFLKSLPKKLIIGLSTLFMSIAAMMVAFCATITIMLHGRLSVIVPVCLLAGIPVSLFVILQFPLLVEIFISTYFGTFNMRKKPDYKID
;
A
#
# COMPACT_ATOMS: atom_id res chain seq x y z
N MET A 1 -26.39 -29.99 -16.18
CA MET A 1 -27.12 -28.72 -15.93
C MET A 1 -27.98 -28.89 -14.68
N ASN A 2 -28.26 -27.81 -13.96
CA ASN A 2 -29.22 -27.77 -12.85
C ASN A 2 -30.67 -28.01 -13.39
N LYS A 3 -31.63 -28.35 -12.51
CA LYS A 3 -33.09 -28.33 -12.77
C LYS A 3 -33.57 -27.04 -13.46
N ASN A 4 -32.86 -25.92 -13.29
CA ASN A 4 -33.16 -24.64 -13.93
C ASN A 4 -32.52 -24.44 -15.32
N GLY A 5 -31.82 -25.45 -15.87
CA GLY A 5 -31.07 -25.33 -17.13
C GLY A 5 -29.73 -24.59 -17.02
N ASP A 6 -29.38 -24.08 -15.85
CA ASP A 6 -28.12 -23.38 -15.64
C ASP A 6 -26.91 -24.32 -15.77
N THR A 7 -25.85 -23.84 -16.42
CA THR A 7 -24.51 -24.44 -16.32
C THR A 7 -23.95 -24.26 -14.91
N PRO A 8 -23.02 -25.13 -14.44
CA PRO A 8 -22.41 -24.99 -13.11
C PRO A 8 -21.83 -23.60 -12.85
N ARG A 9 -21.26 -22.97 -13.89
CA ARG A 9 -20.73 -21.60 -13.83
C ARG A 9 -21.83 -20.55 -13.66
N GLN A 10 -22.94 -20.66 -14.40
CA GLN A 10 -24.08 -19.74 -14.26
C GLN A 10 -24.75 -19.88 -12.89
N ALA A 11 -24.95 -21.10 -12.40
CA ALA A 11 -25.49 -21.33 -11.06
C ALA A 11 -24.59 -20.73 -9.99
N PHE A 12 -23.26 -20.94 -10.06
CA PHE A 12 -22.30 -20.36 -9.13
C PHE A 12 -22.31 -18.82 -9.15
N THR A 13 -22.26 -18.20 -10.34
CA THR A 13 -22.30 -16.74 -10.51
C THR A 13 -23.60 -16.15 -9.96
N LYS A 14 -24.74 -16.82 -10.18
CA LYS A 14 -26.05 -16.35 -9.71
C LYS A 14 -26.16 -16.43 -8.18
N THR A 15 -25.65 -17.50 -7.57
CA THR A 15 -25.61 -17.67 -6.12
C THR A 15 -24.60 -16.72 -5.43
N HIS A 16 -23.49 -16.38 -6.08
CA HIS A 16 -22.42 -15.55 -5.49
C HIS A 16 -22.43 -14.10 -5.97
N LYS A 17 -23.50 -13.65 -6.65
CA LYS A 17 -23.61 -12.26 -7.14
C LYS A 17 -23.49 -11.24 -6.01
N GLN A 18 -24.18 -11.50 -4.89
CA GLN A 18 -24.14 -10.61 -3.72
C GLN A 18 -22.74 -10.47 -3.14
N LEU A 19 -22.01 -11.58 -2.94
CA LEU A 19 -20.63 -11.58 -2.46
C LEU A 19 -19.67 -10.84 -3.40
N ARG A 20 -19.89 -10.93 -4.71
CA ARG A 20 -19.10 -10.19 -5.71
C ARG A 20 -19.34 -8.68 -5.60
N ASP A 21 -20.59 -8.27 -5.50
CA ASP A 21 -20.98 -6.87 -5.41
C ASP A 21 -20.50 -6.25 -4.06
N ASP A 22 -20.59 -7.02 -2.96
CA ASP A 22 -20.04 -6.65 -1.65
C ASP A 22 -18.51 -6.53 -1.68
N GLY A 23 -17.82 -7.46 -2.35
CA GLY A 23 -16.37 -7.41 -2.54
C GLY A 23 -15.92 -6.20 -3.35
N GLU A 24 -16.61 -5.88 -4.44
CA GLU A 24 -16.34 -4.67 -5.25
C GLU A 24 -16.51 -3.40 -4.42
N LYS A 25 -17.58 -3.33 -3.62
CA LYS A 25 -17.84 -2.20 -2.71
C LYS A 25 -16.73 -2.06 -1.68
N TRP A 26 -16.36 -3.16 -1.01
CA TRP A 26 -15.26 -3.17 -0.03
C TRP A 26 -13.93 -2.69 -0.63
N MET A 27 -13.62 -3.12 -1.86
CA MET A 27 -12.40 -2.70 -2.56
C MET A 27 -12.41 -1.19 -2.88
N LYS A 28 -13.55 -0.64 -3.31
CA LYS A 28 -13.72 0.79 -3.59
C LYS A 28 -13.61 1.64 -2.31
N GLU A 29 -14.26 1.22 -1.23
CA GLU A 29 -14.18 1.91 0.07
C GLU A 29 -12.75 1.90 0.62
N THR A 30 -12.06 0.75 0.53
CA THR A 30 -10.66 0.61 0.91
C THR A 30 -9.77 1.49 0.04
N ALA A 31 -9.93 1.46 -1.29
CA ALA A 31 -9.16 2.28 -2.22
C ALA A 31 -9.35 3.78 -1.95
N SER A 32 -10.57 4.23 -1.64
CA SER A 32 -10.85 5.61 -1.27
C SER A 32 -10.10 6.01 0.01
N SER A 33 -10.23 5.21 1.06
CA SER A 33 -9.57 5.47 2.35
C SER A 33 -8.04 5.51 2.21
N CYS A 34 -7.47 4.52 1.51
CA CYS A 34 -6.02 4.46 1.29
C CYS A 34 -5.52 5.55 0.33
N THR A 35 -6.35 6.04 -0.60
CA THR A 35 -6.02 7.21 -1.44
C THR A 35 -5.86 8.46 -0.58
N VAL A 36 -6.76 8.68 0.38
CA VAL A 36 -6.65 9.81 1.32
C VAL A 36 -5.38 9.70 2.15
N VAL A 37 -5.11 8.52 2.74
CA VAL A 37 -3.87 8.28 3.50
C VAL A 37 -2.64 8.53 2.63
N GLY A 38 -2.61 8.00 1.40
CA GLY A 38 -1.51 8.22 0.47
C GLY A 38 -1.30 9.71 0.13
N ALA A 39 -2.37 10.44 -0.15
CA ALA A 39 -2.31 11.88 -0.42
C ALA A 39 -1.79 12.68 0.79
N LEU A 40 -2.17 12.30 2.01
CA LEU A 40 -1.63 12.88 3.24
C LEU A 40 -0.13 12.62 3.36
N ILE A 41 0.32 11.39 3.12
CA ILE A 41 1.75 11.06 3.11
C ILE A 41 2.50 11.91 2.08
N ILE A 42 1.97 12.04 0.87
CA ILE A 42 2.58 12.87 -0.19
C ILE A 42 2.76 14.30 0.32
N THR A 43 1.71 14.87 0.90
CA THR A 43 1.73 16.25 1.40
C THR A 43 2.76 16.45 2.51
N ILE A 44 2.80 15.54 3.49
CA ILE A 44 3.70 15.63 4.65
C ILE A 44 5.16 15.48 4.21
N MET A 45 5.47 14.48 3.37
CA MET A 45 6.84 14.25 2.90
C MET A 45 7.30 15.34 1.94
N PHE A 46 6.41 15.84 1.07
CA PHE A 46 6.75 16.97 0.21
C PHE A 46 7.10 18.21 1.05
N ALA A 47 6.31 18.50 2.09
CA ALA A 47 6.64 19.57 3.04
C ALA A 47 7.97 19.29 3.79
N ALA A 48 8.22 18.03 4.17
CA ALA A 48 9.46 17.63 4.84
C ALA A 48 10.70 17.80 3.95
N ALA A 49 10.60 17.52 2.65
CA ALA A 49 11.68 17.70 1.67
C ALA A 49 12.16 19.16 1.61
N PHE A 50 11.25 20.13 1.71
CA PHE A 50 11.58 21.56 1.70
C PHE A 50 11.90 22.12 3.09
N THR A 51 11.40 21.49 4.15
CA THR A 51 11.73 21.85 5.53
C THR A 51 12.97 21.07 5.98
N VAL A 52 14.13 21.46 5.44
CA VAL A 52 15.44 20.84 5.72
C VAL A 52 15.63 20.67 7.23
N PRO A 53 15.69 19.42 7.76
CA PRO A 53 15.87 19.20 9.17
C PRO A 53 17.24 19.72 9.61
N GLY A 54 17.22 20.76 10.45
CA GLY A 54 18.42 21.42 10.95
C GLY A 54 18.85 22.70 10.21
N GLY A 55 18.11 23.14 9.19
CA GLY A 55 18.32 24.42 8.51
C GLY A 55 19.44 24.43 7.45
N ASN A 56 19.55 25.55 6.74
CA ASN A 56 20.59 25.81 5.74
C ASN A 56 21.58 26.85 6.27
N PHE A 57 22.84 26.77 5.85
CA PHE A 57 23.80 27.85 6.07
C PHE A 57 23.33 29.09 5.31
N GLN A 58 23.14 30.21 6.02
CA GLN A 58 22.54 31.43 5.49
C GLN A 58 23.36 32.08 4.36
N ASP A 59 24.66 31.79 4.29
CA ASP A 59 25.57 32.34 3.28
C ASP A 59 25.74 31.47 2.03
N SER A 60 25.36 30.18 2.09
CA SER A 60 25.59 29.23 0.98
C SER A 60 24.34 28.47 0.53
N GLY A 61 23.25 28.50 1.30
CA GLY A 61 22.03 27.73 1.04
C GLY A 61 22.19 26.22 1.22
N LEU A 62 23.37 25.75 1.65
CA LEU A 62 23.66 24.33 1.84
C LEU A 62 23.06 23.82 3.16
N PRO A 63 22.52 22.58 3.19
CA PRO A 63 22.01 21.99 4.42
C PRO A 63 23.11 21.89 5.48
N ILE A 64 22.84 22.36 6.70
CA ILE A 64 23.81 22.36 7.80
C ILE A 64 24.30 20.93 8.11
N PHE A 65 23.44 19.94 7.86
CA PHE A 65 23.74 18.52 8.03
C PHE A 65 24.03 17.76 6.73
N GLY A 66 24.28 18.47 5.62
CA GLY A 66 24.45 17.90 4.27
C GLY A 66 25.47 16.76 4.16
N GLY A 67 26.51 16.77 5.00
CA GLY A 67 27.55 15.72 5.04
C GLY A 67 27.29 14.55 6.00
N LYS A 68 26.21 14.56 6.79
CA LYS A 68 25.93 13.49 7.76
C LYS A 68 25.14 12.36 7.11
N LYS A 69 25.53 11.11 7.37
CA LYS A 69 24.83 9.89 6.88
C LYS A 69 23.32 9.92 7.15
N ALA A 70 22.90 10.49 8.29
CA ALA A 70 21.48 10.63 8.64
C ALA A 70 20.72 11.57 7.68
N PHE A 71 21.35 12.63 7.18
CA PHE A 71 20.72 13.57 6.25
C PHE A 71 20.50 12.96 4.86
N ILE A 72 21.49 12.23 4.35
CA ILE A 72 21.33 11.45 3.10
C ILE A 72 20.23 10.40 3.27
N THR A 73 20.20 9.72 4.42
CA THR A 73 19.14 8.74 4.74
C THR A 73 17.76 9.40 4.76
N PHE A 74 17.64 10.60 5.32
CA PHE A 74 16.41 11.38 5.32
C PHE A 74 15.92 11.68 3.89
N ILE A 75 16.75 12.31 3.05
CA ILE A 75 16.36 12.67 1.67
C ILE A 75 15.96 11.44 0.85
N VAL A 76 16.76 10.37 0.91
CA VAL A 76 16.48 9.15 0.15
C VAL A 76 15.17 8.50 0.62
N SER A 77 14.96 8.42 1.94
CA SER A 77 13.74 7.82 2.50
C SER A 77 12.50 8.66 2.20
N ASP A 78 12.62 9.99 2.27
CA ASP A 78 11.55 10.92 1.92
C ASP A 78 11.13 10.76 0.45
N ALA A 79 12.09 10.72 -0.47
CA ALA A 79 11.83 10.49 -1.89
C ALA A 79 11.17 9.13 -2.15
N ILE A 80 11.67 8.05 -1.53
CA ILE A 80 11.05 6.71 -1.63
C ILE A 80 9.61 6.76 -1.13
N SER A 81 9.36 7.43 0.00
CA SER A 81 8.03 7.59 0.56
C SER A 81 7.08 8.31 -0.40
N LEU A 82 7.54 9.43 -0.99
CA LEU A 82 6.77 10.23 -1.94
C LEU A 82 6.40 9.47 -3.20
N PHE A 83 7.38 8.86 -3.87
CA PHE A 83 7.14 8.15 -5.12
C PHE A 83 6.30 6.89 -4.90
N SER A 84 6.56 6.16 -3.81
CA SER A 84 5.78 4.96 -3.46
C SER A 84 4.34 5.31 -3.09
N SER A 85 4.12 6.40 -2.35
CA SER A 85 2.76 6.89 -2.05
C SER A 85 2.02 7.38 -3.29
N SER A 86 2.70 8.14 -4.16
CA SER A 86 2.13 8.60 -5.44
C SER A 86 1.69 7.42 -6.32
N THR A 87 2.54 6.39 -6.42
CA THR A 87 2.22 5.15 -7.13
C THR A 87 1.01 4.45 -6.51
N SER A 88 0.94 4.39 -5.18
CA SER A 88 -0.20 3.83 -4.45
C SER A 88 -1.51 4.56 -4.75
N VAL A 89 -1.48 5.90 -4.71
CA VAL A 89 -2.63 6.76 -5.02
C VAL A 89 -3.12 6.52 -6.44
N LEU A 90 -2.20 6.46 -7.42
CA LEU A 90 -2.57 6.17 -8.82
C LEU A 90 -3.21 4.78 -8.98
N MET A 91 -2.71 3.77 -8.27
CA MET A 91 -3.28 2.42 -8.30
C MET A 91 -4.69 2.38 -7.69
N PHE A 92 -4.91 3.05 -6.55
CA PHE A 92 -6.24 3.13 -5.92
C PHE A 92 -7.22 3.99 -6.72
N LEU A 93 -6.76 5.10 -7.28
CA LEU A 93 -7.57 5.90 -8.21
C LEU A 93 -7.96 5.05 -9.43
N GLY A 94 -7.05 4.22 -9.94
CA GLY A 94 -7.33 3.25 -10.98
C GLY A 94 -8.36 2.16 -10.62
N ILE A 95 -8.65 1.94 -9.33
CA ILE A 95 -9.75 1.08 -8.83
C ILE A 95 -11.05 1.89 -8.80
N LEU A 96 -11.01 3.14 -8.32
CA LEU A 96 -12.18 4.02 -8.23
C LEU A 96 -12.72 4.43 -9.61
N THR A 97 -11.83 4.67 -10.58
CA THR A 97 -12.16 5.08 -11.96
C THR A 97 -12.55 3.89 -12.86
N SER A 98 -12.52 2.65 -12.36
CA SER A 98 -12.71 1.42 -13.13
C SER A 98 -14.16 1.14 -13.59
N ARG A 99 -14.77 2.05 -14.35
CA ARG A 99 -16.12 1.87 -14.93
C ARG A 99 -16.12 1.41 -16.41
N TYR A 100 -14.97 1.15 -17.04
CA TYR A 100 -14.90 1.11 -18.52
C TYR A 100 -14.70 -0.25 -19.23
N ALA A 101 -14.67 -1.40 -18.55
CA ALA A 101 -14.84 -2.73 -19.19
C ALA A 101 -15.05 -3.83 -18.14
N GLU A 102 -16.24 -4.43 -18.06
CA GLU A 102 -16.71 -5.20 -16.89
C GLU A 102 -16.06 -6.59 -16.67
N ASP A 103 -15.51 -7.26 -17.68
CA ASP A 103 -15.14 -8.69 -17.53
C ASP A 103 -13.63 -8.98 -17.31
N ASP A 104 -12.71 -8.21 -17.91
CA ASP A 104 -11.26 -8.37 -17.68
C ASP A 104 -10.75 -7.54 -16.49
N PHE A 105 -11.50 -6.52 -16.06
CA PHE A 105 -11.10 -5.67 -14.93
C PHE A 105 -11.23 -6.35 -13.58
N LEU A 106 -12.20 -7.27 -13.39
CA LEU A 106 -12.39 -7.97 -12.10
C LEU A 106 -11.17 -8.83 -11.69
N LYS A 107 -10.37 -9.31 -12.64
CA LYS A 107 -9.07 -9.94 -12.33
C LYS A 107 -7.93 -8.95 -12.12
N SER A 108 -8.01 -7.77 -12.75
CA SER A 108 -7.01 -6.71 -12.60
C SER A 108 -7.19 -5.89 -11.31
N LEU A 109 -8.42 -5.80 -10.79
CA LEU A 109 -8.78 -5.04 -9.58
C LEU A 109 -8.00 -5.55 -8.36
N PRO A 110 -8.01 -6.87 -8.04
CA PRO A 110 -7.26 -7.41 -6.91
C PRO A 110 -5.77 -7.17 -7.06
N LYS A 111 -5.24 -7.26 -8.29
CA LYS A 111 -3.83 -6.97 -8.57
C LYS A 111 -3.48 -5.51 -8.30
N LYS A 112 -4.29 -4.56 -8.78
CA LYS A 112 -4.12 -3.13 -8.51
C LYS A 112 -4.20 -2.83 -7.01
N LEU A 113 -5.11 -3.49 -6.29
CA LEU A 113 -5.24 -3.35 -4.84
C LEU A 113 -3.99 -3.86 -4.11
N ILE A 114 -3.48 -5.05 -4.48
CA ILE A 114 -2.25 -5.61 -3.91
C ILE A 114 -1.06 -4.67 -4.15
N ILE A 115 -0.89 -4.20 -5.40
CA ILE A 115 0.20 -3.30 -5.75
C ILE A 115 0.08 -1.99 -4.95
N GLY A 116 -1.10 -1.36 -4.95
CA GLY A 116 -1.34 -0.12 -4.21
C GLY A 116 -1.06 -0.27 -2.71
N LEU A 117 -1.60 -1.31 -2.06
CA LEU A 117 -1.36 -1.56 -0.64
C LEU A 117 0.11 -1.85 -0.33
N SER A 118 0.82 -2.56 -1.22
CA SER A 118 2.25 -2.85 -1.05
C SER A 118 3.12 -1.59 -1.15
N THR A 119 2.82 -0.70 -2.10
CA THR A 119 3.54 0.57 -2.25
C THR A 119 3.17 1.56 -1.13
N LEU A 120 1.94 1.53 -0.64
CA LEU A 120 1.55 2.30 0.55
C LEU A 120 2.33 1.86 1.79
N PHE A 121 2.50 0.55 1.99
CA PHE A 121 3.30 0.02 3.08
C PHE A 121 4.76 0.48 3.01
N MET A 122 5.37 0.35 1.83
CA MET A 122 6.74 0.81 1.60
C MET A 122 6.88 2.30 1.87
N SER A 123 5.85 3.10 1.54
CA SER A 123 5.80 4.52 1.84
C SER A 123 5.74 4.80 3.35
N ILE A 124 4.86 4.12 4.10
CA ILE A 124 4.76 4.28 5.56
C ILE A 124 6.09 3.88 6.24
N ALA A 125 6.70 2.77 5.81
CA ALA A 125 7.99 2.35 6.33
C ALA A 125 9.08 3.40 6.05
N ALA A 126 9.16 3.90 4.81
CA ALA A 126 10.12 4.94 4.44
C ALA A 126 9.89 6.26 5.19
N MET A 127 8.63 6.66 5.42
CA MET A 127 8.28 7.81 6.26
C MET A 127 8.80 7.64 7.69
N MET A 128 8.63 6.47 8.31
CA MET A 128 9.13 6.22 9.66
C MET A 128 10.66 6.25 9.73
N VAL A 129 11.35 5.77 8.68
CA VAL A 129 12.82 5.89 8.57
C VAL A 129 13.24 7.36 8.43
N ALA A 130 12.56 8.15 7.61
CA ALA A 130 12.80 9.59 7.47
C ALA A 130 12.59 10.31 8.82
N PHE A 131 11.54 9.97 9.55
CA PHE A 131 11.29 10.50 10.90
C PHE A 131 12.42 10.16 11.88
N CYS A 132 12.88 8.91 11.91
CA CYS A 132 14.01 8.50 12.76
C CYS A 132 15.31 9.24 12.39
N ALA A 133 15.56 9.44 11.08
CA ALA A 133 16.70 10.19 10.59
C ALA A 133 16.64 11.66 11.05
N THR A 134 15.48 12.31 10.95
CA THR A 134 15.25 13.68 11.41
C THR A 134 15.47 13.83 12.92
N ILE A 135 14.92 12.93 13.74
CA ILE A 135 15.14 12.93 15.20
C ILE A 135 16.63 12.77 15.53
N THR A 136 17.32 11.89 14.80
CA THR A 136 18.78 11.69 14.98
C THR A 136 19.57 12.96 14.66
N ILE A 137 19.18 13.69 13.61
CA ILE A 137 19.79 14.97 13.23
C ILE A 137 19.52 16.04 14.30
N MET A 138 18.26 16.20 14.73
CA MET A 138 17.87 17.23 15.69
C MET A 138 18.50 17.01 17.07
N LEU A 139 18.51 15.77 17.57
CA LEU A 139 18.95 15.47 18.94
C LEU A 139 20.47 15.27 19.10
N HIS A 140 21.26 15.50 18.05
CA HIS A 140 22.74 15.48 18.09
C HIS A 140 23.32 14.25 18.82
N GLY A 141 22.68 13.08 18.73
CA GLY A 141 23.19 11.84 19.33
C GLY A 141 22.84 11.59 20.80
N ARG A 142 21.84 12.26 21.39
CA ARG A 142 21.31 11.87 22.72
C ARG A 142 20.50 10.56 22.65
N LEU A 143 21.21 9.43 22.66
CA LEU A 143 20.66 8.08 22.52
C LEU A 143 19.54 7.75 23.50
N SER A 144 19.57 8.30 24.72
CA SER A 144 18.55 8.06 25.75
C SER A 144 17.13 8.50 25.33
N VAL A 145 17.00 9.44 24.39
CA VAL A 145 15.70 9.91 23.86
C VAL A 145 15.44 9.34 22.46
N ILE A 146 16.49 9.09 21.66
CA ILE A 146 16.36 8.53 20.31
C ILE A 146 15.80 7.09 20.37
N VAL A 147 16.32 6.25 21.26
CA VAL A 147 15.92 4.84 21.39
C VAL A 147 14.41 4.67 21.64
N PRO A 148 13.79 5.32 22.66
CA PRO A 148 12.35 5.17 22.88
C PRO A 148 11.51 5.72 21.73
N VAL A 149 11.94 6.82 21.09
CA VAL A 149 11.23 7.42 19.96
C VAL A 149 11.28 6.51 18.72
N CYS A 150 12.42 5.88 18.43
CA CYS A 150 12.53 4.89 17.36
C CYS A 150 11.69 3.64 17.63
N LEU A 151 11.60 3.18 18.89
CA LEU A 151 10.71 2.08 19.27
C LEU A 151 9.23 2.44 19.05
N LEU A 152 8.83 3.65 19.42
CA LEU A 152 7.48 4.19 19.16
C LEU A 152 7.19 4.29 17.65
N ALA A 153 8.16 4.71 16.84
CA ALA A 153 8.02 4.77 15.38
C ALA A 153 7.87 3.38 14.72
N GLY A 154 8.27 2.32 15.42
CA GLY A 154 8.05 0.93 14.99
C GLY A 154 6.60 0.45 15.16
N ILE A 155 5.80 1.12 16.00
CA ILE A 155 4.42 0.70 16.30
C ILE A 155 3.53 0.76 15.05
N PRO A 156 3.47 1.87 14.28
CA PRO A 156 2.66 1.94 13.06
C PRO A 156 3.07 0.88 12.02
N VAL A 157 4.37 0.65 11.85
CA VAL A 157 4.90 -0.37 10.91
C VAL A 157 4.47 -1.77 11.33
N SER A 158 4.61 -2.09 12.63
CA SER A 158 4.25 -3.40 13.17
C SER A 158 2.73 -3.64 13.08
N LEU A 159 1.92 -2.63 13.41
CA LEU A 159 0.46 -2.68 13.25
C LEU A 159 0.07 -2.92 11.80
N PHE A 160 0.72 -2.23 10.86
CA PHE A 160 0.45 -2.42 9.44
C PHE A 160 0.84 -3.81 8.96
N VAL A 161 1.97 -4.36 9.43
CA VAL A 161 2.34 -5.76 9.12
C VAL A 161 1.31 -6.73 9.69
N ILE A 162 0.87 -6.57 10.94
CA ILE A 162 -0.09 -7.48 11.57
C ILE A 162 -1.45 -7.44 10.87
N LEU A 163 -1.91 -6.26 10.47
CA LEU A 163 -3.26 -6.09 9.89
C LEU A 163 -3.28 -6.31 8.38
N GLN A 164 -2.33 -5.73 7.64
CA GLN A 164 -2.38 -5.70 6.18
C GLN A 164 -1.73 -6.91 5.52
N PHE A 165 -0.71 -7.51 6.14
CA PHE A 165 -0.04 -8.69 5.60
C PHE A 165 -0.97 -9.90 5.45
N PRO A 166 -1.77 -10.31 6.45
CA PRO A 166 -2.70 -11.43 6.27
C PRO A 166 -3.75 -11.14 5.19
N LEU A 167 -4.26 -9.90 5.12
CA LEU A 167 -5.20 -9.49 4.07
C LEU A 167 -4.56 -9.57 2.67
N LEU A 168 -3.32 -9.09 2.52
CA LEU A 168 -2.58 -9.18 1.25
C LEU A 168 -2.33 -10.62 0.84
N VAL A 169 -1.94 -11.47 1.79
CA VAL A 169 -1.69 -12.90 1.57
C VAL A 169 -2.99 -13.61 1.18
N GLU A 170 -4.10 -13.33 1.85
CA GLU A 170 -5.40 -13.91 1.55
C GLU A 170 -5.89 -13.52 0.15
N ILE A 171 -5.78 -12.25 -0.22
CA ILE A 171 -6.15 -11.75 -1.56
C ILE A 171 -5.22 -12.35 -2.63
N PHE A 172 -3.92 -12.47 -2.34
CA PHE A 172 -2.95 -13.08 -3.25
C PHE A 172 -3.24 -14.57 -3.46
N ILE A 173 -3.45 -15.34 -2.40
CA ILE A 173 -3.80 -16.77 -2.46
C ILE A 173 -5.14 -16.96 -3.18
N SER A 174 -6.15 -16.15 -2.86
CA SER A 174 -7.46 -16.22 -3.53
C SER A 174 -7.34 -15.97 -5.04
N THR A 175 -6.57 -14.94 -5.43
CA THR A 175 -6.41 -14.55 -6.84
C THR A 175 -5.54 -15.55 -7.63
N TYR A 176 -4.37 -15.91 -7.10
CA TYR A 176 -3.40 -16.77 -7.79
C TYR A 176 -3.66 -18.26 -7.58
N PHE A 177 -3.94 -18.68 -6.35
CA PHE A 177 -4.14 -20.08 -5.98
C PHE A 177 -5.58 -20.56 -6.21
N GLY A 178 -6.59 -19.69 -6.01
CA GLY A 178 -7.99 -19.99 -6.36
C GLY A 178 -8.18 -20.25 -7.85
N THR A 179 -7.52 -19.46 -8.72
CA THR A 179 -7.50 -19.69 -10.17
C THR A 179 -6.76 -20.99 -10.55
N PHE A 180 -5.70 -21.34 -9.81
CA PHE A 180 -4.91 -22.55 -10.05
C PHE A 180 -5.66 -23.83 -9.65
N ASN A 181 -6.38 -23.82 -8.52
CA ASN A 181 -7.17 -24.97 -8.06
C ASN A 181 -8.40 -25.22 -8.98
N MET A 182 -9.01 -24.16 -9.53
CA MET A 182 -10.07 -24.28 -10.55
C MET A 182 -9.56 -24.89 -11.87
N ARG A 183 -8.30 -24.65 -12.25
CA ARG A 183 -7.68 -25.26 -13.44
C ARG A 183 -7.27 -26.73 -13.24
N LYS A 184 -7.20 -27.21 -12.00
CA LYS A 184 -6.75 -28.58 -11.67
C LYS A 184 -7.86 -29.62 -11.53
N LYS A 185 -9.16 -29.28 -11.67
CA LYS A 185 -10.20 -30.31 -11.76
C LYS A 185 -10.15 -30.98 -13.15
N PRO A 186 -9.71 -32.25 -13.27
CA PRO A 186 -9.89 -32.98 -14.52
C PRO A 186 -11.39 -33.12 -14.81
N ASP A 187 -11.71 -32.97 -16.09
CA ASP A 187 -13.04 -33.15 -16.66
C ASP A 187 -13.48 -34.59 -16.37
N TYR A 188 -14.37 -34.77 -15.38
CA TYR A 188 -14.92 -36.09 -15.08
C TYR A 188 -15.91 -36.41 -16.20
N LYS A 189 -15.47 -37.27 -17.13
CA LYS A 189 -16.34 -37.86 -18.15
C LYS A 189 -17.52 -38.53 -17.47
N ILE A 190 -18.70 -38.18 -17.97
CA ILE A 190 -19.98 -38.79 -17.67
C ILE A 190 -20.01 -40.12 -18.43
N ASP A 191 -20.20 -41.22 -17.71
CA ASP A 191 -20.89 -42.41 -18.21
C ASP A 191 -22.18 -42.57 -17.39
#